data_AF-A0A917C8B7-F1
#
_entry.id   AF-A0A917C8B7-F1
#
_cell.length_a   1.000
_cell.length_b   1.000
_cell.length_c   1.000
_cell.angle_alpha   90.00
_cell.angle_beta   90.00
_cell.angle_gamma   90.00
#
_symmetry.space_group_name_H-M   'P 1'
#
loop_
_entity.id
_entity.type
_entity.pdbx_description
1 polymer ?
#
loop_
_entity_poly.entity_id
_entity_poly.type
_entity_poly.pdbx_seq_one_letter_code
_entity_poly.pdbx_strand_id
1 'polypeptide(L)'
;MSKSINELVKEAHENAVNKGWWNEDRSFGEVIALIHSEASEALEDYRNGKWPDEEWYTKNGEIIRFFSDIEGQDATWKPCGIPSELADIVIRVFDACGRYGIDLERAILEKMAYNATRPQRHGGKVI
;
A
#
# COMPACT_ATOMS: atom_id res chain seq x y z
N MET A 1 8.02 -13.27 14.27
CA MET A 1 8.57 -11.93 14.49
C MET A 1 7.91 -10.98 13.51
N SER A 2 7.52 -9.79 13.93
CA SER A 2 7.04 -8.73 13.04
C SER A 2 8.20 -8.12 12.26
N LYS A 3 8.01 -7.84 10.98
CA LYS A 3 8.99 -7.11 10.14
C LYS A 3 8.96 -5.61 10.49
N SER A 4 10.11 -4.96 10.42
CA SER A 4 10.27 -3.49 10.41
C SER A 4 9.82 -2.88 9.09
N ILE A 5 9.62 -1.56 9.03
CA ILE A 5 9.27 -0.87 7.77
C ILE A 5 10.41 -1.01 6.77
N ASN A 6 11.66 -0.92 7.23
CA ASN A 6 12.83 -1.07 6.37
C ASN A 6 12.96 -2.48 5.77
N GLU A 7 12.59 -3.52 6.52
CA GLU A 7 12.53 -4.89 5.98
C GLU A 7 11.41 -5.04 4.94
N LEU A 8 10.24 -4.43 5.16
CA LEU A 8 9.14 -4.43 4.19
C LEU A 8 9.49 -3.66 2.92
N VAL A 9 10.17 -2.51 3.03
CA VAL A 9 10.71 -1.73 1.90
C VAL A 9 11.65 -2.59 1.05
N LYS A 10 12.60 -3.26 1.72
CA LYS A 10 13.56 -4.13 1.04
C LYS A 10 12.85 -5.26 0.29
N GLU A 11 11.92 -5.95 0.94
CA GLU A 11 11.20 -7.08 0.35
C GLU A 11 10.29 -6.67 -0.82
N ALA A 12 9.57 -5.56 -0.70
CA ALA A 12 8.74 -5.04 -1.78
C ALA A 12 9.59 -4.69 -3.01
N HIS A 13 10.71 -4.00 -2.81
CA HIS A 13 11.61 -3.63 -3.90
C HIS A 13 12.29 -4.84 -4.54
N GLU A 14 12.82 -5.77 -3.74
CA GLU A 14 13.41 -7.02 -4.25
C GLU A 14 12.40 -7.82 -5.07
N ASN A 15 11.16 -7.92 -4.61
CA ASN A 15 10.08 -8.56 -5.37
C ASN A 15 9.81 -7.84 -6.70
N ALA A 16 9.76 -6.50 -6.70
CA ALA A 16 9.54 -5.74 -7.92
C ALA A 16 10.67 -5.95 -8.95
N VAL A 17 11.93 -5.92 -8.49
CA VAL A 17 13.12 -6.21 -9.32
C VAL A 17 13.07 -7.63 -9.86
N ASN A 18 12.79 -8.63 -9.02
CA ASN A 18 12.71 -10.04 -9.42
C ASN A 18 11.59 -10.31 -10.44
N LYS A 19 10.53 -9.50 -10.43
CA LYS A 19 9.44 -9.55 -11.42
C LYS A 19 9.74 -8.75 -12.69
N GLY A 20 10.91 -8.12 -12.79
CA GLY A 20 11.36 -7.39 -13.97
C GLY A 20 10.76 -5.99 -14.12
N TRP A 21 10.10 -5.44 -13.08
CA TRP A 21 9.48 -4.11 -13.15
C TRP A 21 10.50 -2.97 -13.32
N TRP A 22 11.78 -3.24 -13.05
CA TRP A 22 12.88 -2.29 -13.18
C TRP A 22 13.88 -2.70 -14.27
N ASN A 23 13.50 -3.58 -15.20
CA ASN A 23 14.32 -3.94 -16.36
C ASN A 23 14.44 -2.78 -17.37
N GLU A 24 13.45 -1.90 -17.38
CA GLU A 24 13.43 -0.67 -18.17
C GLU A 24 13.37 0.54 -17.24
N ASP A 25 13.93 1.66 -17.70
CA ASP A 25 13.89 2.90 -16.93
C ASP A 25 12.47 3.44 -16.86
N ARG A 26 12.08 3.84 -15.65
CA ARG A 26 10.80 4.48 -15.36
C ARG A 26 11.07 5.83 -14.74
N SER A 27 10.38 6.86 -15.23
CA SER A 27 10.45 8.19 -14.65
C SER A 27 9.80 8.21 -13.26
N PHE A 28 10.25 9.14 -12.42
CA PHE A 28 9.63 9.34 -11.11
C PHE A 28 8.13 9.67 -11.24
N GLY A 29 7.74 10.38 -12.29
CA GLY A 29 6.33 10.71 -12.56
C GLY A 29 5.46 9.48 -12.79
N GLU A 30 5.96 8.48 -13.54
CA GLU A 30 5.27 7.21 -13.74
C GLU A 30 5.14 6.41 -12.43
N VAL A 31 6.16 6.43 -11.58
CA VAL A 31 6.10 5.80 -10.25
C VAL A 31 5.01 6.43 -9.40
N ILE A 32 4.92 7.77 -9.37
CA ILE A 32 3.86 8.48 -8.65
C ILE A 32 2.47 8.17 -9.23
N ALA A 33 2.35 8.08 -10.56
CA ALA A 33 1.09 7.74 -11.21
C ALA A 33 0.61 6.33 -10.83
N LEU A 34 1.51 5.36 -10.67
CA LEU A 34 1.19 4.02 -10.18
C LEU A 34 0.73 4.03 -8.72
N ILE A 35 1.32 4.85 -7.85
CA ILE A 35 0.82 5.00 -6.47
C ILE A 35 -0.61 5.59 -6.48
N HIS A 36 -0.86 6.55 -7.36
CA HIS A 36 -2.18 7.16 -7.51
C HIS A 36 -3.24 6.21 -8.08
N SER A 37 -2.85 5.25 -8.92
CA SER A 37 -3.82 4.28 -9.46
C SER A 37 -4.40 3.40 -8.36
N GLU A 38 -3.58 2.91 -7.41
CA GLU A 38 -4.08 2.08 -6.29
C GLU A 38 -5.09 2.86 -5.42
N ALA A 39 -4.84 4.17 -5.20
CA ALA A 39 -5.81 5.03 -4.50
C ALA A 39 -7.11 5.24 -5.29
N SER A 40 -7.03 5.18 -6.63
CA SER A 40 -8.20 5.25 -7.50
C SER A 40 -8.99 3.94 -7.47
N GLU A 41 -8.34 2.78 -7.42
CA GLU A 41 -8.96 1.46 -7.26
C GLU A 41 -9.75 1.38 -5.94
N ALA A 42 -9.17 1.84 -4.83
CA ALA A 42 -9.90 1.94 -3.54
C ALA A 42 -11.16 2.83 -3.62
N LEU A 43 -11.08 3.94 -4.35
CA LEU A 43 -12.21 4.84 -4.55
C LEU A 43 -13.28 4.23 -5.47
N GLU A 44 -12.87 3.46 -6.47
CA GLU A 44 -13.76 2.71 -7.37
C GLU A 44 -14.56 1.66 -6.60
N ASP A 45 -13.92 0.88 -5.73
CA ASP A 45 -14.61 -0.07 -4.85
C ASP A 45 -15.65 0.61 -3.97
N TYR A 46 -15.31 1.73 -3.34
CA TYR A 46 -16.26 2.49 -2.53
C TYR A 46 -17.45 2.99 -3.37
N ARG A 47 -17.20 3.49 -4.59
CA ARG A 47 -18.26 3.91 -5.53
C ARG A 47 -19.15 2.76 -5.98
N ASN A 48 -18.62 1.54 -6.01
CA ASN A 48 -19.35 0.32 -6.30
C ASN A 48 -20.13 -0.23 -5.10
N GLY A 49 -20.20 0.52 -3.99
CA GLY A 49 -21.00 0.18 -2.82
C GLY A 49 -20.30 -0.73 -1.83
N LYS A 50 -18.99 -0.95 -1.97
CA LYS A 50 -18.18 -1.69 -1.00
C LYS A 50 -17.96 -0.85 0.26
N TRP A 51 -18.06 -1.49 1.41
CA TRP A 51 -17.76 -0.82 2.68
C TRP A 51 -16.22 -0.78 2.91
N PRO A 52 -15.66 0.27 3.57
CA PRO A 52 -14.21 0.43 3.68
C PRO A 52 -13.42 -0.72 4.34
N ASP A 53 -14.07 -1.57 5.14
CA ASP A 53 -13.47 -2.74 5.78
C ASP A 53 -13.92 -4.07 5.15
N GLU A 54 -14.63 -4.02 4.01
CA GLU A 54 -15.06 -5.22 3.29
C GLU A 54 -13.85 -5.85 2.57
N GLU A 55 -13.59 -7.12 2.88
CA GLU A 55 -12.50 -7.91 2.28
C GLU A 55 -13.03 -9.22 1.71
N TRP A 56 -12.52 -9.60 0.53
CA TRP A 56 -12.78 -10.88 -0.09
C TRP A 56 -11.55 -11.42 -0.78
N TYR A 57 -11.60 -12.69 -1.19
CA TYR A 57 -10.49 -13.36 -1.87
C TYR A 57 -10.94 -13.89 -3.23
N THR A 58 -10.06 -13.74 -4.22
CA THR A 58 -10.25 -14.34 -5.54
C THR A 58 -9.17 -15.39 -5.84
N LYS A 59 -9.52 -16.40 -6.63
CA LYS A 59 -8.58 -17.36 -7.22
C LYS A 59 -8.93 -17.52 -8.69
N ASN A 60 -7.96 -17.29 -9.58
CA ASN A 60 -8.17 -17.31 -11.03
C ASN A 60 -9.34 -16.40 -11.49
N GLY A 61 -9.57 -15.28 -10.80
CA GLY A 61 -10.64 -14.32 -11.13
C GLY A 61 -12.02 -14.64 -10.53
N GLU A 62 -12.19 -15.79 -9.88
CA GLU A 62 -13.44 -16.17 -9.23
C GLU A 62 -13.39 -15.83 -7.74
N ILE A 63 -14.50 -15.30 -7.20
CA ILE A 63 -14.60 -15.04 -5.76
C ILE A 63 -14.73 -16.38 -5.03
N ILE A 64 -13.83 -16.64 -4.11
CA ILE A 64 -13.79 -17.90 -3.36
C ILE A 64 -14.18 -17.74 -1.90
N ARG A 65 -14.03 -16.54 -1.31
CA ARG A 65 -14.36 -16.27 0.09
C ARG A 65 -14.72 -14.82 0.33
N PHE A 66 -15.67 -14.62 1.25
CA PHE A 66 -15.99 -13.36 1.89
C PHE A 66 -15.76 -13.60 3.39
N PHE A 67 -14.88 -12.82 4.03
CA PHE A 67 -14.40 -12.94 5.42
C PHE A 67 -13.28 -13.94 5.77
N SER A 68 -12.48 -13.50 6.74
CA SER A 68 -11.12 -13.95 7.12
C SER A 68 -11.10 -14.77 8.42
N ASP A 69 -11.83 -15.88 8.51
CA ASP A 69 -11.50 -16.85 9.55
C ASP A 69 -10.15 -17.47 9.19
N ILE A 70 -9.13 -17.09 9.98
CA ILE A 70 -7.68 -17.16 9.74
C ILE A 70 -7.13 -18.59 9.48
N GLU A 71 -7.96 -19.64 9.49
CA GLU A 71 -7.51 -21.00 9.19
C GLU A 71 -7.54 -21.31 7.69
N GLY A 72 -6.34 -21.35 7.10
CA GLY A 72 -6.11 -21.95 5.78
C GLY A 72 -5.94 -20.96 4.62
N GLN A 73 -5.29 -19.81 4.85
CA GLN A 73 -4.93 -18.89 3.76
C GLN A 73 -3.88 -19.55 2.85
N ASP A 74 -4.26 -19.79 1.60
CA ASP A 74 -3.40 -20.29 0.52
C ASP A 74 -2.76 -19.09 -0.18
N ALA A 75 -1.44 -19.08 -0.33
CA ALA A 75 -0.67 -17.99 -0.95
C ALA A 75 -1.06 -17.72 -2.43
N THR A 76 -1.84 -18.61 -3.06
CA THR A 76 -2.38 -18.41 -4.40
C THR A 76 -3.66 -17.57 -4.45
N TRP A 77 -4.25 -17.24 -3.30
CA TRP A 77 -5.46 -16.42 -3.25
C TRP A 77 -5.08 -14.94 -3.28
N LYS A 78 -5.73 -14.17 -4.15
CA LYS A 78 -5.56 -12.72 -4.22
C LYS A 78 -6.50 -12.06 -3.20
N PRO A 79 -6.00 -11.32 -2.20
CA PRO A 79 -6.83 -10.44 -1.37
C PRO A 79 -7.41 -9.31 -2.23
N CYS A 80 -8.62 -8.88 -1.91
CA CYS A 80 -9.35 -7.85 -2.65
C CYS A 80 -10.16 -6.97 -1.70
N GLY A 81 -10.59 -5.82 -2.20
CA GLY A 81 -11.34 -4.82 -1.44
C GLY A 81 -10.49 -3.64 -1.02
N ILE A 82 -11.15 -2.62 -0.46
CA ILE A 82 -10.52 -1.35 -0.06
C ILE A 82 -9.28 -1.56 0.83
N PRO A 83 -9.26 -2.48 1.81
CA PRO A 83 -8.06 -2.75 2.59
C PRO A 83 -6.88 -3.28 1.76
N SER A 84 -7.14 -4.10 0.73
CA SER A 84 -6.11 -4.58 -0.19
C SER A 84 -5.52 -3.45 -1.02
N GLU A 85 -6.37 -2.58 -1.56
CA GLU A 85 -5.93 -1.44 -2.38
C GLU A 85 -5.12 -0.43 -1.55
N LEU A 86 -5.50 -0.21 -0.28
CA LEU A 86 -4.69 0.59 0.66
C LEU A 86 -3.34 -0.06 0.95
N ALA A 87 -3.28 -1.39 1.03
CA ALA A 87 -2.01 -2.10 1.17
C ALA A 87 -1.14 -1.97 -0.09
N ASP A 88 -1.74 -2.00 -1.28
CA ASP A 88 -1.03 -1.82 -2.55
C ASP A 88 -0.43 -0.41 -2.66
N ILE A 89 -1.12 0.65 -2.19
CA ILE A 89 -0.52 2.00 -2.05
C ILE A 89 0.78 1.94 -1.24
N VAL A 90 0.74 1.27 -0.08
CA VAL A 90 1.90 1.16 0.82
C VAL A 90 3.02 0.37 0.16
N ILE A 91 2.72 -0.73 -0.52
CA ILE A 91 3.70 -1.56 -1.23
C ILE A 91 4.34 -0.80 -2.40
N ARG A 92 3.57 0.01 -3.15
CA ARG A 92 4.13 0.89 -4.20
C ARG A 92 5.07 1.93 -3.64
N VAL A 93 4.71 2.54 -2.50
CA VAL A 93 5.59 3.48 -1.79
C VAL A 93 6.85 2.76 -1.30
N PHE A 94 6.73 1.54 -0.79
CA PHE A 94 7.86 0.72 -0.36
C PHE A 94 8.83 0.41 -1.51
N ASP A 95 8.32 -0.05 -2.65
CA ASP A 95 9.15 -0.27 -3.85
C ASP A 95 9.84 1.02 -4.30
N ALA A 96 9.11 2.15 -4.37
CA ALA A 96 9.70 3.43 -4.70
C ALA A 96 10.81 3.82 -3.72
N CYS A 97 10.59 3.67 -2.41
CA CYS A 97 11.61 3.95 -1.40
C CYS A 97 12.84 3.05 -1.56
N GLY A 98 12.65 1.75 -1.81
CA GLY A 98 13.76 0.83 -2.08
C GLY A 98 14.55 1.23 -3.33
N ARG A 99 13.85 1.60 -4.41
CA ARG A 99 14.46 2.05 -5.67
C ARG A 99 15.33 3.29 -5.51
N TYR A 100 14.89 4.24 -4.70
CA TYR A 100 15.54 5.54 -4.51
C TYR A 100 16.41 5.62 -3.24
N GLY A 101 16.56 4.53 -2.49
CA GLY A 101 17.36 4.50 -1.26
C GLY A 101 16.83 5.39 -0.14
N ILE A 102 15.50 5.53 -0.04
CA ILE A 102 14.83 6.36 0.96
C ILE A 102 14.65 5.53 2.25
N ASP A 103 15.19 6.04 3.35
CA ASP A 103 14.92 5.53 4.70
C ASP A 103 13.52 5.97 5.16
N LEU A 104 12.52 5.19 4.75
CA LEU A 104 11.12 5.48 4.99
C LEU A 104 10.75 5.38 6.48
N GLU A 105 11.32 4.42 7.20
CA GLU A 105 11.07 4.24 8.63
C GLU A 105 11.50 5.48 9.42
N ARG A 106 12.72 5.99 9.17
CA ARG A 106 13.19 7.24 9.77
C ARG A 106 12.30 8.42 9.38
N ALA A 107 11.95 8.55 8.10
CA ALA A 107 11.10 9.64 7.62
C ALA A 107 9.71 9.63 8.29
N ILE A 108 9.11 8.45 8.48
CA ILE A 108 7.84 8.28 9.19
C ILE A 108 7.99 8.70 10.66
N LEU A 109 9.01 8.19 11.37
CA LEU A 109 9.24 8.51 12.77
C LEU A 109 9.46 10.01 13.00
N GLU A 110 10.32 10.64 12.19
CA GLU A 110 10.58 12.09 12.22
C GLU A 110 9.29 12.87 11.94
N LYS A 111 8.50 12.46 10.93
CA LYS A 111 7.26 13.15 10.56
C LYS A 111 6.17 13.00 11.61
N MET A 112 6.02 11.83 12.23
CA MET A 112 5.08 11.60 13.31
C MET A 112 5.44 12.42 14.55
N ALA A 113 6.72 12.45 14.93
CA ALA A 113 7.21 13.28 16.03
C ALA A 113 6.90 14.77 15.78
N TYR A 114 7.17 15.27 14.57
CA TYR A 114 6.79 16.63 14.17
C TYR A 114 5.27 16.85 14.15
N ASN A 115 4.48 15.92 13.62
CA ASN A 115 3.03 16.07 13.56
C ASN A 115 2.40 16.13 14.95
N ALA A 116 2.98 15.45 15.94
CA ALA A 116 2.55 15.51 17.34
C ALA A 116 2.81 16.89 17.99
N THR A 117 3.74 17.69 17.46
CA THR A 117 3.95 19.08 17.95
C THR A 117 2.96 20.08 17.35
N ARG A 118 2.19 19.68 16.32
CA ARG A 118 1.23 20.58 15.69
C ARG A 118 0.13 20.96 16.69
N PRO A 119 -0.27 22.25 16.73
CA PRO A 119 -1.37 22.66 17.57
C PRO A 119 -2.64 21.90 17.17
N GLN A 120 -3.48 21.56 18.15
CA GLN A 120 -4.82 21.06 17.90
C GLN A 120 -5.53 22.07 17.00
N ARG A 121 -6.12 21.60 15.88
CA ARG A 121 -6.76 22.44 14.85
C ARG A 121 -7.65 23.51 15.51
N HIS A 122 -7.16 24.74 15.63
CA HIS A 122 -7.98 25.90 16.02
C HIS A 122 -8.57 26.49 14.74
N GLY A 123 -9.91 26.48 14.62
CA GLY A 123 -10.61 27.27 13.61
C GLY A 123 -10.77 26.68 12.21
N GLY A 124 -10.53 25.39 11.99
CA GLY A 124 -11.07 24.70 10.80
C GLY A 124 -10.48 25.05 9.42
N LYS A 125 -9.39 25.83 9.33
CA LYS A 125 -8.59 25.96 8.10
C LYS A 125 -7.11 26.11 8.43
N VAL A 126 -6.25 25.49 7.61
CA VAL A 126 -4.82 25.79 7.55
C VAL A 126 -4.55 26.13 6.09
N ILE A 127 -4.11 27.37 5.83
CA ILE A 127 -3.59 27.84 4.55
C ILE A 127 -2.22 27.19 4.33
#